data_AF-A0A817GNZ8-F1
#
_entry.id   AF-A0A817GNZ8-F1
#
_cell.length_a   1.000
_cell.length_b   1.000
_cell.length_c   1.000
_cell.angle_alpha   90.00
_cell.angle_beta   90.00
_cell.angle_gamma   90.00
#
_symmetry.space_group_name_H-M   'P 1'
#
loop_
_entity.id
_entity.type
_entity.pdbx_description
1 polymer ?
#
loop_
_entity_poly.entity_id
_entity_poly.type
_entity_poly.pdbx_seq_one_letter_code
_entity_poly.pdbx_strand_id
1 'polypeptide(L)'
;MADPIQKLKNDIALKNVMIFIGKGISIYTTNGEQRVLDWKGLLNHGLQQCYQSEWISNEEFEGFNTKLNSNTTELDDYLFVGDQIKSSFPMNTDETNDDLYKIWLRETLGHLSANRLELIKVIGECGCLILTTNYDLLLEDVLDKKVLAWTEYCTKGIDDLSENLKKWYSTRIRTC
;
A
#
# COMPACT_ATOMS: atom_id res chain seq x y z
N MET A 1 8.76 33.16 13.55
CA MET A 1 8.64 31.69 13.38
C MET A 1 9.46 31.30 12.16
N ALA A 2 10.24 30.22 12.23
CA ALA A 2 10.93 29.72 11.04
C ALA A 2 9.90 29.26 9.99
N ASP A 3 10.14 29.55 8.72
CA ASP A 3 9.31 29.08 7.62
C ASP A 3 9.24 27.53 7.63
N PRO A 4 8.05 26.92 7.79
CA PRO A 4 7.90 25.47 7.82
C PRO A 4 8.49 24.77 6.60
N ILE A 5 8.45 25.40 5.42
CA ILE A 5 9.01 24.84 4.19
C ILE A 5 10.54 24.85 4.27
N GLN A 6 11.13 25.97 4.68
CA GLN A 6 12.59 26.05 4.85
C GLN A 6 13.09 25.06 5.92
N LYS A 7 12.36 24.88 7.01
CA LYS A 7 12.67 23.87 8.03
C LYS A 7 12.66 22.46 7.41
N LEU A 8 11.60 22.11 6.70
CA LEU A 8 11.47 20.79 6.06
C LEU A 8 12.60 20.54 5.05
N LYS A 9 12.96 21.53 4.22
CA LYS A 9 14.09 21.43 3.28
C LYS A 9 15.40 21.14 4.00
N ASN A 10 15.66 21.83 5.11
CA ASN A 10 16.85 21.60 5.93
C ASN A 10 16.83 20.19 6.56
N ASP A 11 15.68 19.76 7.07
CA ASP A 11 15.54 18.42 7.67
C ASP A 11 15.71 17.31 6.62
N ILE A 12 15.23 17.50 5.38
CA ILE A 12 15.49 16.60 4.25
C ILE A 12 17.00 16.56 3.92
N ALA A 13 17.65 17.71 3.79
CA ALA A 13 19.08 17.79 3.47
C ALA A 13 19.95 17.10 4.53
N LEU A 14 19.55 17.18 5.81
CA LEU A 14 20.19 16.51 6.94
C LEU A 14 19.75 15.05 7.12
N LYS A 15 18.85 14.54 6.27
CA LYS A 15 18.25 13.20 6.35
C LYS A 15 17.54 12.94 7.69
N ASN A 16 17.06 14.00 8.33
CA ASN A 16 16.32 14.04 9.60
C ASN A 16 14.83 13.69 9.47
N VAL A 17 14.39 13.32 8.27
CA VAL A 17 13.01 12.95 8.00
C VAL A 17 12.87 11.50 7.59
N MET A 18 11.70 10.97 7.86
CA MET A 18 11.19 9.72 7.31
C MET A 18 10.01 10.07 6.41
N ILE A 19 10.03 9.59 5.17
CA ILE A 19 9.00 9.90 4.18
C ILE A 19 7.95 8.78 4.23
N PHE A 20 6.72 9.12 4.62
CA PHE A 20 5.59 8.21 4.58
C PHE A 20 4.80 8.42 3.29
N ILE A 21 4.67 7.36 2.50
CA ILE A 21 4.01 7.36 1.21
C ILE A 21 2.71 6.56 1.30
N GLY A 22 1.60 7.24 1.01
CA GLY A 22 0.32 6.60 0.77
C GLY A 22 -0.04 6.51 -0.70
N LYS A 23 -1.27 6.08 -0.97
CA LYS A 23 -1.78 5.78 -2.33
C LYS A 23 -1.77 6.96 -3.30
N GLY A 24 -1.68 8.20 -2.78
CA GLY A 24 -1.61 9.39 -3.62
C GLY A 24 -0.44 9.36 -4.61
N ILE A 25 0.69 8.74 -4.24
CA ILE A 25 1.80 8.51 -5.16
C ILE A 25 1.38 7.53 -6.27
N SER A 26 0.76 6.41 -5.93
CA SER A 26 0.28 5.43 -6.92
C SER A 26 -0.72 6.03 -7.91
N ILE A 27 -1.66 6.87 -7.45
CA ILE A 27 -2.59 7.60 -8.32
C ILE A 27 -1.84 8.53 -9.27
N TYR A 28 -0.94 9.36 -8.73
CA TYR A 28 -0.19 10.31 -9.54
C TYR A 28 0.66 9.60 -10.60
N THR A 29 1.41 8.58 -10.19
CA THR A 29 2.37 7.85 -11.01
C THR A 29 1.69 7.05 -12.12
N THR A 30 0.48 6.57 -11.91
CA THR A 30 -0.31 5.82 -12.92
C THR A 30 -1.25 6.70 -13.74
N ASN A 31 -1.19 8.03 -13.60
CA ASN A 31 -2.13 8.98 -14.22
C ASN A 31 -3.61 8.78 -13.78
N GLY A 32 -3.84 8.09 -12.67
CA GLY A 32 -5.18 7.81 -12.13
C GLY A 32 -6.05 6.90 -13.01
N GLU A 33 -5.47 6.25 -14.02
CA GLU A 33 -6.22 5.49 -15.02
C GLU A 33 -6.78 4.17 -14.49
N GLN A 34 -6.24 3.67 -13.36
CA GLN A 34 -6.63 2.39 -12.81
C GLN A 34 -7.67 2.53 -11.71
N ARG A 35 -8.91 2.08 -11.99
CA ARG A 35 -10.04 2.13 -11.05
C ARG A 35 -9.74 1.40 -9.72
N VAL A 36 -8.92 0.35 -9.76
CA VAL A 36 -8.51 -0.41 -8.56
C VAL A 36 -7.66 0.41 -7.57
N LEU A 37 -7.18 1.59 -7.96
CA LEU A 37 -6.47 2.49 -7.06
C LEU A 37 -7.40 3.20 -6.09
N ASP A 38 -8.68 3.34 -6.42
CA ASP A 38 -9.67 3.85 -5.47
C ASP A 38 -10.22 2.73 -4.57
N TRP A 39 -10.61 3.05 -3.33
CA TRP A 39 -11.04 2.01 -2.38
C TRP A 39 -12.29 1.28 -2.86
N LYS A 40 -13.22 2.00 -3.49
CA LYS A 40 -14.45 1.45 -4.03
C LYS A 40 -14.16 0.54 -5.24
N GLY A 41 -13.25 0.95 -6.11
CA GLY A 41 -12.82 0.17 -7.26
C GLY A 41 -12.09 -1.10 -6.86
N LEU A 42 -11.23 -1.04 -5.83
CA LEU A 42 -10.61 -2.24 -5.26
C LEU A 42 -11.64 -3.21 -4.67
N LEU A 43 -12.63 -2.69 -3.93
CA LEU A 43 -13.70 -3.51 -3.35
C LEU A 43 -14.60 -4.12 -4.44
N ASN A 44 -14.97 -3.35 -5.46
CA ASN A 44 -15.71 -3.88 -6.62
C ASN A 44 -14.90 -4.97 -7.35
N HIS A 45 -13.59 -4.80 -7.52
CA HIS A 45 -12.72 -5.82 -8.12
C HIS A 45 -12.65 -7.09 -7.27
N GLY A 46 -12.51 -6.95 -5.94
CA GLY A 46 -12.48 -8.08 -5.02
C GLY A 46 -13.81 -8.83 -4.98
N LEU A 47 -14.92 -8.09 -4.96
CA LEU A 47 -16.26 -8.65 -5.03
C LEU A 47 -16.48 -9.45 -6.33
N GLN A 48 -16.06 -8.89 -7.47
CA GLN A 48 -16.11 -9.56 -8.77
C GLN A 48 -15.26 -10.84 -8.78
N GLN A 49 -14.06 -10.82 -8.17
CA GLN A 49 -13.20 -11.99 -8.05
C GLN A 49 -13.88 -13.11 -7.25
N CYS A 50 -14.46 -12.77 -6.08
CA CYS A 50 -15.17 -13.75 -5.26
C CYS A 50 -16.34 -14.39 -6.02
N TYR A 51 -17.10 -13.59 -6.76
CA TYR A 51 -18.23 -14.08 -7.56
C TYR A 51 -17.79 -14.97 -8.72
N GLN A 52 -16.77 -14.56 -9.49
CA GLN A 52 -16.24 -15.36 -10.60
C GLN A 52 -15.60 -16.67 -10.15
N SER A 53 -15.12 -16.71 -8.91
CA SER A 53 -14.53 -17.91 -8.30
C SER A 53 -15.57 -18.79 -7.60
N GLU A 54 -16.85 -18.43 -7.68
CA GLU A 54 -17.99 -19.12 -7.04
C GLU A 54 -17.87 -19.23 -5.50
N TRP A 55 -17.13 -18.31 -4.86
CA TRP A 55 -16.99 -18.28 -3.40
C TRP A 55 -18.15 -17.60 -2.69
N ILE A 56 -18.92 -16.80 -3.43
CA ILE A 56 -20.15 -16.17 -2.97
C ILE A 56 -21.27 -16.45 -3.97
N SER A 57 -22.51 -16.48 -3.48
CA SER A 57 -23.70 -16.63 -4.30
C SER A 57 -24.02 -15.37 -5.10
N ASN A 58 -24.87 -15.53 -6.12
CA ASN A 58 -25.39 -14.38 -6.87
C ASN A 58 -26.19 -13.40 -5.99
N GLU A 59 -26.89 -13.91 -4.96
CA GLU A 59 -27.62 -13.06 -4.01
C GLU A 59 -26.68 -12.21 -3.16
N GLU A 60 -25.60 -12.81 -2.64
CA GLU A 60 -24.56 -12.09 -1.90
C GLU A 60 -23.86 -11.06 -2.78
N PHE A 61 -23.51 -11.43 -4.02
CA PHE A 61 -22.89 -10.51 -4.97
C PHE A 61 -23.76 -9.28 -5.22
N GLU A 62 -25.04 -9.46 -5.58
CA GLU A 62 -25.96 -8.35 -5.82
C GLU A 62 -26.18 -7.49 -4.58
N GLY A 63 -26.28 -8.12 -3.40
CA GLY A 63 -26.40 -7.43 -2.13
C GLY A 63 -25.21 -6.51 -1.83
N PHE A 64 -23.99 -7.04 -1.93
CA PHE A 64 -22.77 -6.27 -1.70
C PHE A 64 -22.53 -5.22 -2.79
N ASN A 65 -22.81 -5.55 -4.05
CA ASN A 65 -22.66 -4.64 -5.18
C ASN A 65 -23.61 -3.44 -5.07
N THR A 66 -24.86 -3.68 -4.66
CA THR A 66 -25.83 -2.61 -4.36
C THR A 66 -25.32 -1.72 -3.22
N LYS A 67 -24.77 -2.33 -2.16
CA LYS A 67 -24.25 -1.58 -1.00
C LYS A 67 -23.06 -0.69 -1.37
N LEU A 68 -22.13 -1.16 -2.20
CA LEU A 68 -20.96 -0.39 -2.65
C LEU A 68 -21.33 0.73 -3.62
N ASN A 69 -22.40 0.55 -4.40
CA ASN A 69 -22.77 1.47 -5.49
C ASN A 69 -23.94 2.40 -5.18
N SER A 70 -24.50 2.33 -3.96
CA SER A 70 -25.50 3.29 -3.50
C SER A 70 -24.94 4.71 -3.38
N ASN A 71 -25.81 5.71 -3.58
CA ASN A 71 -25.49 7.12 -3.29
C ASN A 71 -25.47 7.42 -1.78
N THR A 72 -25.94 6.48 -0.95
CA THR A 72 -26.01 6.59 0.50
C THR A 72 -24.98 5.68 1.19
N THR A 73 -24.01 5.15 0.46
CA THR A 73 -22.97 4.27 1.03
C THR A 73 -22.12 5.05 2.03
N GLU A 74 -22.02 4.53 3.26
CA GLU A 74 -21.20 5.12 4.32
C GLU A 74 -19.90 4.33 4.52
N LEU A 75 -19.00 4.86 5.35
CA LEU A 75 -17.71 4.21 5.63
C LEU A 75 -17.88 2.78 6.16
N ASP A 76 -18.86 2.57 7.05
CA ASP A 76 -19.13 1.26 7.66
C ASP A 76 -19.58 0.23 6.62
N ASP A 77 -20.23 0.66 5.53
CA ASP A 77 -20.59 -0.23 4.43
C ASP A 77 -19.36 -0.72 3.67
N TYR A 78 -18.40 0.17 3.40
CA TYR A 78 -17.14 -0.21 2.75
C TYR A 78 -16.33 -1.17 3.62
N LEU A 79 -16.26 -0.91 4.93
CA LEU A 79 -15.56 -1.78 5.87
C LEU A 79 -16.23 -3.16 5.94
N PHE A 80 -17.55 -3.18 6.10
CA PHE A 80 -18.32 -4.42 6.15
C PHE A 80 -18.10 -5.25 4.88
N VAL A 81 -18.25 -4.66 3.69
CA VAL A 81 -18.05 -5.38 2.43
C VAL A 81 -16.59 -5.83 2.27
N GLY A 82 -15.62 -5.02 2.70
CA GLY A 82 -14.22 -5.41 2.71
C GLY A 82 -13.94 -6.65 3.56
N ASP A 83 -14.55 -6.73 4.75
CA ASP A 83 -14.45 -7.90 5.62
C ASP A 83 -15.12 -9.13 5.02
N GLN A 84 -16.26 -8.98 4.35
CA GLN A 84 -16.92 -10.08 3.64
C GLN A 84 -16.09 -10.59 2.48
N ILE A 85 -15.53 -9.70 1.65
CA ILE A 85 -14.61 -10.06 0.56
C ILE A 85 -13.45 -10.86 1.14
N LYS A 86 -12.74 -10.30 2.13
CA LYS A 86 -11.59 -10.96 2.75
C LYS A 86 -11.93 -12.35 3.31
N SER A 87 -13.08 -12.48 3.97
CA SER A 87 -13.53 -13.76 4.56
C SER A 87 -13.96 -14.80 3.53
N SER A 88 -14.28 -14.37 2.30
CA SER A 88 -14.67 -15.26 1.21
C SER A 88 -13.47 -15.91 0.51
N PHE A 89 -12.26 -15.35 0.66
CA PHE A 89 -11.07 -15.95 0.10
C PHE A 89 -10.72 -17.23 0.88
N PRO A 90 -10.48 -18.37 0.18
CA PRO A 90 -10.09 -19.60 0.85
C PRO A 90 -8.77 -19.42 1.60
N MET A 91 -8.74 -19.82 2.87
CA MET A 91 -7.49 -19.92 3.60
C MET A 91 -6.69 -21.10 3.07
N ASN A 92 -5.45 -20.85 2.63
CA ASN A 92 -4.49 -21.93 2.44
C ASN A 92 -4.13 -22.48 3.83
N THR A 93 -4.29 -23.80 4.00
CA THR A 93 -4.01 -24.49 5.27
C THR A 93 -2.56 -24.96 5.38
N ASP A 94 -1.77 -24.80 4.32
CA ASP A 94 -0.35 -25.15 4.30
C ASP A 94 0.50 -23.99 4.84
N GLU A 95 1.36 -24.29 5.82
CA GLU A 95 2.22 -23.34 6.56
C GLU A 95 3.19 -22.50 5.69
N THR A 96 3.24 -22.73 4.38
CA THR A 96 4.24 -22.16 3.46
C THR A 96 3.67 -21.34 2.31
N ASN A 97 2.34 -21.30 2.11
CA ASN A 97 1.73 -20.57 1.01
C ASN A 97 0.93 -19.35 1.50
N ASP A 98 1.21 -18.18 0.89
CA ASP A 98 0.50 -16.94 1.14
C ASP A 98 -1.02 -17.12 1.05
N ASP A 99 -1.75 -16.49 1.97
CA ASP A 99 -3.21 -16.32 1.95
C ASP A 99 -3.66 -15.82 0.56
N LEU A 100 -4.60 -16.51 -0.08
CA LEU A 100 -5.08 -16.19 -1.43
C LEU A 100 -5.56 -14.74 -1.55
N TYR A 101 -6.08 -14.17 -0.46
CA TYR A 101 -6.44 -12.76 -0.39
C TYR A 101 -5.22 -11.84 -0.59
N LYS A 102 -4.09 -12.18 0.04
CA LYS A 102 -2.84 -11.43 -0.11
C LYS A 102 -2.25 -11.59 -1.51
N ILE A 103 -2.33 -12.78 -2.08
CA ILE A 103 -1.89 -13.04 -3.46
C ILE A 103 -2.72 -12.18 -4.41
N TRP A 104 -4.05 -12.22 -4.30
CA TRP A 104 -4.95 -11.41 -5.12
C TRP A 104 -4.67 -9.91 -4.97
N LEU A 105 -4.46 -9.40 -3.76
CA LEU A 105 -4.09 -7.99 -3.55
C LEU A 105 -2.78 -7.65 -4.27
N ARG A 106 -1.77 -8.51 -4.12
CA ARG A 106 -0.45 -8.34 -4.75
C ARG A 106 -0.53 -8.43 -6.27
N GLU A 107 -1.33 -9.30 -6.85
CA GLU A 107 -1.50 -9.39 -8.31
C GLU A 107 -2.31 -8.21 -8.83
N THR A 108 -3.37 -7.81 -8.13
CA THR A 108 -4.23 -6.68 -8.52
C THR A 108 -3.47 -5.35 -8.51
N LEU A 109 -2.64 -5.12 -7.48
CA LEU A 109 -1.93 -3.85 -7.28
C LEU A 109 -0.44 -3.90 -7.66
N GLY A 110 0.17 -5.08 -7.70
CA GLY A 110 1.59 -5.25 -8.05
C GLY A 110 1.87 -5.20 -9.54
N HIS A 111 0.86 -5.32 -10.40
CA HIS A 111 1.00 -5.16 -11.85
C HIS A 111 0.74 -3.71 -12.32
N LEU A 112 0.64 -2.76 -11.40
CA LEU A 112 0.56 -1.34 -11.75
C LEU A 112 1.84 -0.90 -12.45
N SER A 113 1.71 -0.23 -13.60
CA SER A 113 2.83 0.34 -14.33
C SER A 113 2.87 1.85 -14.17
N ALA A 114 4.06 2.36 -13.87
CA ALA A 114 4.32 3.77 -13.65
C ALA A 114 4.41 4.53 -15.00
N ASN A 115 3.54 5.51 -15.21
CA ASN A 115 3.57 6.42 -16.38
C ASN A 115 4.29 7.73 -16.08
N ARG A 116 4.33 8.15 -14.81
CA ARG A 116 4.93 9.41 -14.32
C ARG A 116 5.93 9.13 -13.21
N LEU A 117 7.21 9.08 -13.58
CA LEU A 117 8.30 8.62 -12.70
C LEU A 117 8.92 9.76 -11.89
N GLU A 118 8.71 11.01 -12.29
CA GLU A 118 9.39 12.20 -11.79
C GLU A 118 9.26 12.36 -10.28
N LEU A 119 8.06 12.15 -9.73
CA LEU A 119 7.81 12.30 -8.30
C LEU A 119 8.52 11.21 -7.49
N ILE A 120 8.47 9.96 -7.95
CA ILE A 120 9.14 8.85 -7.28
C ILE A 120 10.66 9.06 -7.33
N LYS A 121 11.21 9.48 -8.46
CA LYS A 121 12.64 9.79 -8.60
C LYS A 121 13.09 10.89 -7.65
N VAL A 122 12.36 12.02 -7.58
CA VAL A 122 12.68 13.11 -6.64
C VAL A 122 12.62 12.64 -5.19
N ILE A 123 11.63 11.82 -4.82
CA ILE A 123 11.56 11.22 -3.49
C ILE A 123 12.78 10.33 -3.21
N GLY A 124 13.22 9.54 -4.19
CA GLY A 124 14.41 8.71 -4.09
C GLY A 124 15.72 9.50 -3.93
N GLU A 125 15.83 10.63 -4.62
CA GLU A 125 16.98 11.54 -4.58
C GLU A 125 17.14 12.23 -3.21
N CYS A 126 16.06 12.39 -2.43
CA CYS A 126 16.15 12.87 -1.05
C CYS A 126 17.05 12.00 -0.15
N GLY A 127 17.27 10.73 -0.52
CA GLY A 127 18.15 9.82 0.22
C GLY A 127 17.71 9.58 1.68
N CYS A 128 16.44 9.82 1.97
CA CYS A 128 15.81 9.60 3.26
C CYS A 128 15.22 8.17 3.33
N LEU A 129 14.87 7.73 4.53
CA LEU A 129 14.11 6.49 4.69
C LEU A 129 12.69 6.67 4.17
N ILE A 130 12.23 5.73 3.35
CA ILE A 130 10.89 5.72 2.76
C ILE A 130 10.10 4.56 3.36
N LEU A 131 8.91 4.85 3.87
CA LEU A 131 7.91 3.87 4.30
C LEU A 131 6.67 4.02 3.44
N THR A 132 6.01 2.90 3.13
CA THR A 132 4.75 2.93 2.38
C THR A 132 3.64 2.14 3.05
N THR A 133 2.42 2.64 2.92
CA THR A 133 1.19 1.90 3.24
C THR A 133 0.56 1.24 2.00
N ASN A 134 1.22 1.35 0.85
CA ASN A 134 0.71 0.80 -0.40
C ASN A 134 1.08 -0.68 -0.54
N TYR A 135 0.31 -1.40 -1.34
CA TYR A 135 0.56 -2.81 -1.68
C TYR A 135 1.14 -2.98 -3.09
N ASP A 136 1.24 -1.89 -3.86
CA ASP A 136 1.85 -1.87 -5.18
C ASP A 136 3.39 -1.85 -5.11
N LEU A 137 4.03 -2.14 -6.24
CA LEU A 137 5.49 -2.22 -6.38
C LEU A 137 6.10 -0.99 -7.09
N LEU A 138 5.32 0.10 -7.25
CA LEU A 138 5.72 1.24 -8.07
C LEU A 138 6.99 1.94 -7.55
N LEU A 139 7.20 1.94 -6.24
CA LEU A 139 8.38 2.56 -5.65
C LEU A 139 9.61 1.67 -5.86
N GLU A 140 9.49 0.37 -5.63
CA GLU A 140 10.53 -0.64 -5.85
C GLU A 140 10.98 -0.65 -7.31
N ASP A 141 10.03 -0.69 -8.24
CA ASP A 141 10.28 -0.74 -9.68
C ASP A 141 11.06 0.48 -10.18
N VAL A 142 10.77 1.66 -9.63
CA VAL A 142 11.38 2.92 -10.09
C VAL A 142 12.68 3.24 -9.35
N LEU A 143 12.79 2.88 -8.06
CA LEU A 143 13.94 3.22 -7.24
C LEU A 143 15.01 2.13 -7.19
N ASP A 144 14.71 0.92 -7.67
CA ASP A 144 15.55 -0.27 -7.53
C ASP A 144 15.99 -0.47 -6.05
N LYS A 145 15.05 -0.24 -5.13
CA LYS A 145 15.26 -0.30 -3.69
C LYS A 145 14.13 -1.07 -3.05
N LYS A 146 14.46 -1.94 -2.10
CA LYS A 146 13.46 -2.56 -1.24
C LYS A 146 12.79 -1.50 -0.37
N VAL A 147 11.52 -1.19 -0.66
CA VAL A 147 10.68 -0.36 0.22
C VAL A 147 10.18 -1.21 1.37
N LEU A 148 9.99 -0.57 2.51
CA LEU A 148 9.48 -1.22 3.71
C LEU A 148 7.96 -1.05 3.75
N ALA A 149 7.26 -2.17 3.67
CA ALA A 149 5.82 -2.19 3.89
C ALA A 149 5.52 -2.02 5.38
N TRP A 150 4.44 -1.30 5.72
CA TRP A 150 4.04 -1.07 7.11
C TRP A 150 3.83 -2.36 7.93
N THR A 151 3.47 -3.47 7.29
CA THR A 151 3.31 -4.79 7.93
C THR A 151 4.64 -5.41 8.36
N GLU A 152 5.74 -5.08 7.67
CA GLU A 152 7.10 -5.51 8.05
C GLU A 152 7.61 -4.76 9.30
N TYR A 153 6.97 -3.65 9.69
CA TYR A 153 7.30 -2.88 10.89
C TYR A 153 6.68 -3.47 12.17
N CYS A 154 5.46 -4.02 12.08
CA CYS A 154 4.69 -4.49 13.25
C CYS A 154 5.03 -5.91 13.70
N THR A 155 5.69 -6.72 12.88
CA THR A 155 5.92 -8.15 13.14
C THR A 155 7.36 -8.48 13.56
N LYS A 156 8.27 -7.52 13.54
CA LYS A 156 9.71 -7.76 13.72
C LYS A 156 10.27 -6.81 14.78
N GLY A 157 10.84 -7.36 15.85
CA GLY A 157 11.59 -6.59 16.85
C GLY A 157 12.73 -5.80 16.18
N ILE A 158 13.25 -4.78 16.86
CA ILE A 158 14.32 -3.89 16.35
C ILE A 158 15.52 -4.68 15.77
N ASP A 159 15.78 -5.88 16.28
CA ASP A 159 16.85 -6.77 15.83
C ASP A 159 16.60 -7.43 14.46
N ASP A 160 15.40 -7.33 13.88
CA ASP A 160 15.02 -7.93 12.61
C ASP A 160 14.54 -6.88 11.58
N LEU A 161 14.82 -5.60 11.87
CA LEU A 161 14.71 -4.51 10.91
C LEU A 161 15.63 -4.79 9.70
N SER A 162 15.19 -4.40 8.50
CA SER A 162 16.01 -4.53 7.29
C SER A 162 17.39 -3.87 7.49
N GLU A 163 18.42 -4.38 6.80
CA GLU A 163 19.77 -3.78 6.86
C GLU A 163 19.76 -2.26 6.60
N ASN A 164 18.81 -1.77 5.78
CA ASN A 164 18.61 -0.36 5.52
C ASN A 164 18.20 0.44 6.77
N LEU A 165 17.28 -0.10 7.58
CA LEU A 165 16.87 0.48 8.86
C LEU A 165 17.99 0.39 9.90
N LYS A 166 18.63 -0.78 10.03
CA LYS A 166 19.77 -0.96 10.95
C LYS A 166 20.90 0.01 10.64
N LYS A 167 21.24 0.17 9.35
CA LYS A 167 22.23 1.13 8.86
C LYS A 167 21.83 2.57 9.13
N TRP A 168 20.54 2.91 8.96
CA TRP A 168 20.02 4.24 9.31
C TRP A 168 20.15 4.52 10.82
N TYR A 169 19.76 3.57 11.67
CA TYR A 169 19.90 3.66 13.14
C TYR A 169 21.37 3.74 13.59
N SER A 170 22.25 2.88 13.06
CA SER A 170 23.66 2.81 13.45
C SER A 170 24.46 4.05 13.06
N THR A 171 24.07 4.74 11.99
CA THR A 171 24.73 5.98 11.53
C THR A 171 24.40 7.17 12.44
N ARG A 172 23.31 7.11 13.21
CA ARG A 172 22.84 8.20 14.09
C ARG A 172 23.20 8.07 15.56
N ILE A 173 23.37 6.85 16.07
CA ILE A 173 23.71 6.62 17.49
C ILE A 173 25.19 6.97 17.78
N ARG A 174 26.05 7.14 16.77
CA ARG A 174 27.46 7.51 16.94
C ARG A 174 27.74 9.02 17.04
N THR A 175 26.71 9.86 17.14
CA THR A 175 26.84 11.33 17.24
C THR A 175 26.20 11.94 18.49
N CYS A 176 26.11 11.18 19.58
CA CYS A 176 25.90 11.74 20.91
C CYS A 176 27.21 11.70 21.71
#